data_AF-A0A699ZVJ2-F1
#
_entry.id   AF-A0A699ZVJ2-F1
#
_cell.length_a   1.000
_cell.length_b   1.000
_cell.length_c   1.000
_cell.angle_alpha   90.00
_cell.angle_beta   90.00
_cell.angle_gamma   90.00
#
_symmetry.space_group_name_H-M   'P 1'
#
loop_
_entity.id
_entity.type
_entity.pdbx_description
1 polymer ?
#
loop_
_entity_poly.entity_id
_entity_poly.type
_entity_poly.pdbx_seq_one_letter_code
_entity_poly.pdbx_strand_id
1 'polypeptide(L)'
;MANAAKDRDMFRLAYRHAESLDQSFAQLAFDAQNWPRDMLLVFSTAWEKVEAEYTHFQGALKRKRETLRKELKEVAALVEAYKDVVDASELEGLFGWDTSDWPQVGELAKELEPYASLWQVVSEYALRSEDWLYGNMQGLNPEEVEELTGEWYKRMQRLAKSMQLAEHRRLAEESRVKLEGFKALLPIISAVCNPGMRGRHWDALSKAVGAPVWPGEELQLSRLVKLGISNHLEALQDISDAASREHALERQLDKMQVEWSGVVFAQAPWKNTGGFILKGSAVEEAQLLLDDHTIKSQAMQSSPAAAPFLERIEAWVKKLASMQDIFDAWLTAQSKWMYLGPVYGSEEIAKQMPKERNEFMAADAKWRRIMVNVQQQPEILQATDTEHLLDDLQACNTSFNVIERSLNAYLDSKKLLFPRFFFLSNDELIEILSEAKDPLNVQPFVKKIFEAVNAFSFNADTEITSMISIEGEVIPFDKPVPTQGDSNGVERWLLQAEAQMRASLATITANAMKVWAAG
;
A
#
# COMPACT_ATOMS: atom_id res chain seq x y z
N MET A 1 9.37 -20.96 -61.96
CA MET A 1 8.19 -20.46 -61.19
C MET A 1 8.57 -19.73 -59.90
N ALA A 2 9.77 -19.91 -59.32
CA ALA A 2 10.18 -19.22 -58.08
C ALA A 2 10.45 -17.70 -58.22
N ASN A 3 10.89 -17.21 -59.39
CA ASN A 3 11.17 -15.77 -59.58
C ASN A 3 9.90 -14.92 -59.77
N ALA A 4 8.83 -15.47 -60.36
CA ALA A 4 7.59 -14.71 -60.57
C ALA A 4 6.81 -14.41 -59.27
N ALA A 5 7.04 -15.18 -58.21
CA ALA A 5 6.49 -14.93 -56.88
C ALA A 5 7.25 -13.80 -56.16
N LYS A 6 8.59 -13.76 -56.27
CA LYS A 6 9.42 -12.67 -55.76
C LYS A 6 9.12 -11.34 -56.43
N ASP A 7 8.94 -11.34 -57.75
CA ASP A 7 8.60 -10.14 -58.51
C ASP A 7 7.21 -9.61 -58.06
N ARG A 8 6.22 -10.50 -57.84
CA ARG A 8 4.88 -10.13 -57.33
C ARG A 8 4.88 -9.59 -55.90
N ASP A 9 5.73 -10.11 -55.02
CA ASP A 9 5.82 -9.62 -53.63
C ASP A 9 6.59 -8.29 -53.54
N MET A 10 7.56 -8.04 -54.43
CA MET A 10 8.17 -6.71 -54.61
C MET A 10 7.13 -5.66 -55.07
N PHE A 11 6.24 -6.02 -56.00
CA PHE A 11 5.15 -5.13 -56.43
C PHE A 11 4.15 -4.81 -55.30
N ARG A 12 3.91 -5.75 -54.37
CA ARG A 12 3.09 -5.49 -53.17
C ARG A 12 3.79 -4.61 -52.14
N LEU A 13 5.11 -4.68 -52.05
CA LEU A 13 5.93 -3.79 -51.22
C LEU A 13 5.95 -2.36 -51.80
N ALA A 14 6.02 -2.22 -53.13
CA ALA A 14 5.90 -0.95 -53.84
C ALA A 14 4.55 -0.26 -53.60
N TYR A 15 3.47 -1.03 -53.44
CA TYR A 15 2.13 -0.51 -53.12
C TYR A 15 2.02 0.06 -51.69
N ARG A 16 2.82 -0.42 -50.73
CA ARG A 16 2.80 0.09 -49.34
C ARG A 16 3.52 1.43 -49.16
N HIS A 17 4.47 1.76 -50.04
CA HIS A 17 5.27 2.98 -49.93
C HIS A 17 4.80 4.13 -50.82
N ALA A 18 3.87 3.90 -51.76
CA ALA A 18 3.41 4.88 -52.75
C ALA A 18 2.07 5.56 -52.42
N GLU A 19 1.74 5.79 -51.14
CA GLU A 19 0.48 6.46 -50.75
C GLU A 19 0.56 8.00 -50.73
N SER A 20 1.63 8.60 -51.24
CA SER A 20 1.75 10.07 -51.34
C SER A 20 1.67 10.63 -52.76
N LEU A 21 1.36 9.81 -53.78
CA LEU A 21 1.29 10.24 -55.18
C LEU A 21 0.12 9.59 -55.91
N ASP A 22 -1.03 10.28 -55.87
CA ASP A 22 -2.15 10.33 -56.83
C ASP A 22 -2.79 9.03 -57.40
N GLN A 23 -4.08 9.11 -57.75
CA GLN A 23 -4.90 7.98 -58.28
C GLN A 23 -4.34 7.34 -59.57
N SER A 24 -3.38 7.98 -60.25
CA SER A 24 -2.73 7.51 -61.47
C SER A 24 -1.80 6.31 -61.26
N PHE A 25 -1.18 6.15 -60.09
CA PHE A 25 -0.26 5.05 -59.81
C PHE A 25 -0.96 3.71 -59.49
N ALA A 26 -2.15 3.76 -58.89
CA ALA A 26 -2.97 2.56 -58.64
C ALA A 26 -3.43 1.90 -59.96
N GLN A 27 -3.77 2.72 -60.96
CA GLN A 27 -4.11 2.26 -62.31
C GLN A 27 -2.90 1.60 -63.00
N LEU A 28 -1.72 2.22 -62.88
CA LEU A 28 -0.44 1.69 -63.37
C LEU A 28 -0.06 0.34 -62.72
N ALA A 29 -0.32 0.15 -61.43
CA ALA A 29 -0.05 -1.11 -60.73
C ALA A 29 -1.02 -2.23 -61.11
N PHE A 30 -2.28 -1.89 -61.40
CA PHE A 30 -3.27 -2.83 -61.95
C PHE A 30 -2.89 -3.26 -63.38
N ASP A 31 -2.47 -2.31 -64.21
CA ASP A 31 -2.03 -2.56 -65.58
C ASP A 31 -0.71 -3.34 -65.64
N ALA A 32 0.20 -3.11 -64.69
CA ALA A 32 1.49 -3.80 -64.57
C ALA A 32 1.37 -5.32 -64.37
N GLN A 33 0.25 -5.83 -63.83
CA GLN A 33 0.04 -7.27 -63.69
C GLN A 33 -0.01 -8.01 -65.04
N ASN A 34 -0.29 -7.27 -66.12
CA ASN A 34 -0.38 -7.80 -67.49
C ASN A 34 0.79 -7.38 -68.38
N TRP A 35 1.83 -6.73 -67.82
CA TRP A 35 2.97 -6.27 -68.61
C TRP A 35 3.91 -7.42 -69.02
N PRO A 36 4.49 -7.38 -70.23
CA PRO A 36 5.55 -8.29 -70.63
C PRO A 36 6.72 -8.23 -69.63
N ARG A 37 7.36 -9.37 -69.39
CA ARG A 37 8.41 -9.54 -68.37
C ARG A 37 9.57 -8.56 -68.52
N ASP A 38 9.90 -8.20 -69.74
CA ASP A 38 10.98 -7.25 -70.05
C ASP A 38 10.62 -5.81 -69.64
N MET A 39 9.33 -5.42 -69.72
CA MET A 39 8.88 -4.12 -69.20
C MET A 39 8.86 -4.08 -67.67
N LEU A 40 8.50 -5.18 -67.01
CA LEU A 40 8.58 -5.29 -65.55
C LEU A 40 10.02 -5.14 -65.06
N LEU A 41 10.98 -5.74 -65.79
CA LEU A 41 12.39 -5.59 -65.49
C LEU A 41 12.86 -4.14 -65.65
N VAL A 42 12.51 -3.50 -66.77
CA VAL A 42 12.84 -2.08 -67.01
C VAL A 42 12.23 -1.17 -65.94
N PHE A 43 10.97 -1.38 -65.59
CA PHE A 43 10.30 -0.61 -64.54
C PHE A 43 10.92 -0.86 -63.16
N SER A 44 11.25 -2.11 -62.81
CA SER A 44 11.93 -2.42 -61.54
C SER A 44 13.29 -1.73 -61.43
N THR A 45 14.09 -1.74 -62.50
CA THR A 45 15.37 -1.03 -62.53
C THR A 45 15.21 0.50 -62.53
N ALA A 46 14.15 1.03 -63.12
CA ALA A 46 13.83 2.46 -63.05
C ALA A 46 13.36 2.85 -61.64
N TRP A 47 12.59 1.97 -60.98
CA TRP A 47 12.12 2.17 -59.61
C TRP A 47 13.24 2.08 -58.60
N GLU A 48 14.13 1.09 -58.70
CA GLU A 48 15.35 1.00 -57.88
C GLU A 48 16.20 2.26 -58.01
N LYS A 49 16.24 2.88 -59.21
CA LYS A 49 16.89 4.18 -59.41
C LYS A 49 16.15 5.31 -58.72
N VAL A 50 14.82 5.40 -58.84
CA VAL A 50 14.02 6.43 -58.15
C VAL A 50 14.11 6.28 -56.63
N GLU A 51 14.10 5.05 -56.12
CA GLU A 51 14.24 4.74 -54.69
C GLU A 51 15.66 5.03 -54.20
N ALA A 52 16.68 4.73 -55.00
CA ALA A 52 18.06 5.13 -54.74
C ALA A 52 18.25 6.66 -54.78
N GLU A 53 17.60 7.36 -55.71
CA GLU A 53 17.60 8.82 -55.79
C GLU A 53 16.83 9.45 -54.63
N TYR A 54 15.71 8.86 -54.20
CA TYR A 54 14.93 9.29 -53.04
C TYR A 54 15.70 9.08 -51.74
N THR A 55 16.30 7.91 -51.53
CA THR A 55 17.15 7.64 -50.36
C THR A 55 18.42 8.49 -50.36
N HIS A 56 19.01 8.73 -51.54
CA HIS A 56 20.11 9.68 -51.69
C HIS A 56 19.66 11.12 -51.37
N PHE A 57 18.50 11.55 -51.85
CA PHE A 57 17.92 12.86 -51.58
C PHE A 57 17.61 13.04 -50.08
N GLN A 58 16.99 12.05 -49.44
CA GLN A 58 16.75 12.03 -48.00
C GLN A 58 18.06 12.05 -47.20
N GLY A 59 19.07 11.28 -47.65
CA GLY A 59 20.42 11.29 -47.08
C GLY A 59 21.11 12.65 -47.25
N ALA A 60 20.97 13.30 -48.40
CA ALA A 60 21.49 14.64 -48.65
C ALA A 60 20.76 15.71 -47.83
N LEU A 61 19.44 15.60 -47.66
CA LEU A 61 18.63 16.46 -46.79
C LEU A 61 19.03 16.29 -45.32
N LYS A 62 19.26 15.06 -44.88
CA LYS A 62 19.75 14.74 -43.53
C LYS A 62 21.13 15.32 -43.28
N ARG A 63 22.08 15.12 -44.21
CA ARG A 63 23.42 15.73 -44.16
C ARG A 63 23.35 17.25 -44.14
N LYS A 64 22.54 17.87 -45.00
CA LYS A 64 22.38 19.33 -45.03
C LYS A 64 21.77 19.87 -43.73
N ARG A 65 20.83 19.15 -43.13
CA ARG A 65 20.29 19.45 -41.79
C ARG A 65 21.34 19.29 -40.69
N GLU A 66 22.19 18.27 -40.76
CA GLU A 66 23.31 18.07 -39.84
C GLU A 66 24.38 19.16 -39.97
N THR A 67 24.69 19.60 -41.19
CA THR A 67 25.58 20.74 -41.43
C THR A 67 24.98 22.02 -40.86
N LEU A 68 23.71 22.31 -41.14
CA LEU A 68 23.00 23.47 -40.57
C LEU A 68 22.99 23.40 -39.04
N ARG A 69 22.78 22.21 -38.46
CA ARG A 69 22.82 21.99 -37.01
C ARG A 69 24.20 22.23 -36.42
N LYS A 70 25.26 21.88 -37.16
CA LYS A 70 26.64 22.14 -36.73
C LYS A 70 26.95 23.63 -36.76
N GLU A 71 26.60 24.32 -37.83
CA GLU A 71 26.72 25.79 -37.95
C GLU A 71 25.89 26.51 -36.88
N LEU A 72 24.67 26.03 -36.59
CA LEU A 72 23.83 26.59 -35.51
C LEU A 72 24.39 26.30 -34.11
N LYS A 73 25.01 25.14 -33.89
CA LYS A 73 25.75 24.86 -32.66
C LYS A 73 26.97 25.74 -32.51
N GLU A 74 27.66 26.07 -33.60
CA GLU A 74 28.79 27.01 -33.59
C GLU A 74 28.30 28.43 -33.23
N VAL A 75 27.18 28.88 -33.79
CA VAL A 75 26.53 30.15 -33.39
C VAL A 75 26.09 30.13 -31.92
N ALA A 76 25.47 29.06 -31.46
CA ALA A 76 25.07 28.92 -30.05
C ALA A 76 26.28 28.84 -29.10
N ALA A 77 27.37 28.17 -29.50
CA ALA A 77 28.61 28.10 -28.73
C ALA A 77 29.33 29.46 -28.65
N LEU A 78 29.23 30.28 -29.70
CA LEU A 78 29.72 31.67 -29.66
C LEU A 78 28.92 32.52 -28.67
N VAL A 79 27.60 32.30 -28.56
CA VAL A 79 26.74 32.95 -27.57
C VAL A 79 27.01 32.45 -26.15
N GLU A 80 27.31 31.16 -25.96
CA GLU A 80 27.60 30.61 -24.63
C GLU A 80 29.00 30.98 -24.14
N ALA A 81 30.01 30.93 -25.02
CA ALA A 81 31.34 31.46 -24.74
C ALA A 81 31.30 32.96 -24.40
N TYR A 82 30.28 33.69 -24.89
CA TYR A 82 30.03 35.05 -24.49
C TYR A 82 29.42 35.18 -23.08
N LYS A 83 28.49 34.29 -22.69
CA LYS A 83 28.01 34.26 -21.29
C LYS A 83 29.15 33.97 -20.32
N ASP A 84 30.05 33.06 -20.68
CA ASP A 84 31.26 32.76 -19.89
C ASP A 84 32.17 34.00 -19.74
N VAL A 85 32.24 34.88 -20.75
CA VAL A 85 32.99 36.15 -20.67
C VAL A 85 32.29 37.16 -19.76
N VAL A 86 30.96 37.22 -19.77
CA VAL A 86 30.18 38.08 -18.86
C VAL A 86 30.27 37.59 -17.41
N ASP A 87 30.14 36.28 -17.19
CA ASP A 87 30.29 35.64 -15.88
C ASP A 87 31.73 35.79 -15.36
N ALA A 88 32.74 35.75 -16.25
CA ALA A 88 34.12 36.06 -15.90
C ALA A 88 34.31 37.52 -15.46
N SER A 89 33.67 38.49 -16.12
CA SER A 89 33.67 39.90 -15.68
C SER A 89 32.95 40.08 -14.33
N GLU A 90 31.89 39.33 -14.02
CA GLU A 90 31.25 39.34 -12.69
C GLU A 90 32.17 38.73 -11.60
N LEU A 91 32.90 37.67 -11.94
CA LEU A 91 33.92 37.06 -11.07
C LEU A 91 35.09 38.01 -10.80
N GLU A 92 35.57 38.77 -11.78
CA GLU A 92 36.60 39.81 -11.60
C GLU A 92 36.18 40.84 -10.54
N GLY A 93 34.90 41.21 -10.52
CA GLY A 93 34.31 42.10 -9.51
C GLY A 93 34.27 41.50 -8.11
N LEU A 94 33.98 40.19 -7.99
CA LEU A 94 34.02 39.46 -6.71
C LEU A 94 35.44 39.35 -6.12
N PHE A 95 36.48 39.38 -6.97
CA PHE A 95 37.89 39.40 -6.56
C PHE A 95 38.47 40.82 -6.39
N GLY A 96 37.67 41.87 -6.60
CA GLY A 96 38.06 43.27 -6.44
C GLY A 96 39.02 43.78 -7.53
N TRP A 97 39.03 43.16 -8.71
CA TRP A 97 39.79 43.60 -9.87
C TRP A 97 39.00 44.63 -10.68
N ASP A 98 39.69 45.43 -11.51
CA ASP A 98 39.05 46.32 -12.47
C ASP A 98 38.31 45.45 -13.50
N THR A 99 36.98 45.47 -13.45
CA THR A 99 36.12 44.66 -14.33
C THR A 99 36.31 45.06 -15.78
N SER A 100 36.63 44.10 -16.64
CA SER A 100 36.72 44.31 -18.07
C SER A 100 35.31 44.49 -18.66
N ASP A 101 34.97 45.72 -19.07
CA ASP A 101 33.65 46.04 -19.63
C ASP A 101 33.69 46.03 -21.17
N TRP A 102 32.92 45.13 -21.78
CA TRP A 102 32.85 44.93 -23.23
C TRP A 102 31.43 45.25 -23.78
N PRO A 103 30.95 46.50 -23.65
CA PRO A 103 29.56 46.86 -23.93
C PRO A 103 29.16 46.59 -25.39
N GLN A 104 30.08 46.73 -26.34
CA GLN A 104 29.86 46.44 -27.77
C GLN A 104 29.59 44.96 -28.04
N VAL A 105 30.22 44.07 -27.26
CA VAL A 105 30.01 42.62 -27.37
C VAL A 105 28.65 42.26 -26.76
N GLY A 106 28.27 42.91 -25.66
CA GLY A 106 26.95 42.71 -25.05
C GLY A 106 25.78 43.30 -25.84
N GLU A 107 25.99 44.41 -26.55
CA GLU A 107 25.02 44.93 -27.51
C GLU A 107 24.84 43.97 -28.70
N LEU A 108 25.95 43.48 -29.28
CA LEU A 108 25.90 42.52 -30.38
C LEU A 108 25.26 41.18 -29.96
N ALA A 109 25.54 40.70 -28.74
CA ALA A 109 24.90 39.50 -28.21
C ALA A 109 23.39 39.68 -28.04
N LYS A 110 22.95 40.84 -27.52
CA LYS A 110 21.51 41.17 -27.44
C LYS A 110 20.85 41.25 -28.81
N GLU A 111 21.57 41.70 -29.84
CA GLU A 111 21.08 41.72 -31.22
C GLU A 111 21.01 40.33 -31.86
N LEU A 112 21.98 39.44 -31.58
CA LEU A 112 22.07 38.10 -32.17
C LEU A 112 21.18 37.05 -31.48
N GLU A 113 20.92 37.20 -30.18
CA GLU A 113 20.17 36.24 -29.36
C GLU A 113 18.79 35.87 -29.94
N PRO A 114 17.94 36.81 -30.42
CA PRO A 114 16.67 36.46 -31.02
C PRO A 114 16.83 35.55 -32.24
N TYR A 115 17.86 35.77 -33.06
CA TYR A 115 18.11 34.99 -34.28
C TYR A 115 18.61 33.58 -33.94
N ALA A 116 19.51 33.46 -32.95
CA ALA A 116 19.95 32.16 -32.45
C ALA A 116 18.77 31.35 -31.91
N SER A 117 17.90 31.98 -31.10
CA SER A 117 16.70 31.36 -30.55
C SER A 117 15.71 30.92 -31.64
N LEU A 118 15.50 31.75 -32.67
CA LEU A 118 14.65 31.43 -33.82
C LEU A 118 15.11 30.15 -34.50
N TRP A 119 16.39 30.11 -34.90
CA TRP A 119 16.92 28.98 -35.64
C TRP A 119 17.07 27.71 -34.79
N GLN A 120 17.39 27.86 -33.50
CA GLN A 120 17.40 26.75 -32.57
C GLN A 120 16.04 26.06 -32.54
N VAL A 121 14.97 26.80 -32.27
CA VAL A 121 13.62 26.23 -32.18
C VAL A 121 13.15 25.69 -33.53
N VAL A 122 13.42 26.38 -34.66
CA VAL A 122 13.07 25.87 -36.00
C VAL A 122 13.77 24.55 -36.29
N SER A 123 15.06 24.45 -35.98
CA SER A 123 15.85 23.24 -36.21
C SER A 123 15.43 22.10 -35.29
N GLU A 124 15.25 22.37 -33.99
CA GLU A 124 14.83 21.38 -33.01
C GLU A 124 13.44 20.85 -33.33
N TYR A 125 12.48 21.75 -33.62
CA TYR A 125 11.14 21.38 -34.02
C TYR A 125 11.14 20.56 -35.30
N ALA A 126 11.91 20.96 -36.33
CA ALA A 126 11.96 20.21 -37.59
C ALA A 126 12.49 18.79 -37.42
N LEU A 127 13.46 18.57 -36.52
CA LEU A 127 14.02 17.25 -36.25
C LEU A 127 13.07 16.42 -35.38
N ARG A 128 12.64 16.97 -34.24
CA ARG A 128 11.81 16.25 -33.27
C ARG A 128 10.41 15.98 -33.80
N SER A 129 9.79 16.91 -34.55
CA SER A 129 8.46 16.68 -35.12
C SER A 129 8.46 15.55 -36.15
N GLU A 130 9.54 15.36 -36.91
CA GLU A 130 9.68 14.23 -37.83
C GLU A 130 9.79 12.91 -37.04
N ASP A 131 10.63 12.88 -36.00
CA ASP A 131 10.75 11.72 -35.12
C ASP A 131 9.42 11.39 -34.42
N TRP A 132 8.67 12.39 -33.96
CA TRP A 132 7.37 12.20 -33.31
C TRP A 132 6.26 11.78 -34.29
N LEU A 133 6.32 12.22 -35.55
CA LEU A 133 5.33 11.89 -36.57
C LEU A 133 5.56 10.50 -37.19
N TYR A 134 6.81 10.13 -37.43
CA TYR A 134 7.17 8.92 -38.17
C TYR A 134 7.87 7.85 -37.33
N GLY A 135 8.33 8.19 -36.12
CA GLY A 135 8.85 7.23 -35.16
C GLY A 135 7.75 6.44 -34.45
N ASN A 136 8.17 5.42 -33.71
CA ASN A 136 7.27 4.59 -32.90
C ASN A 136 6.82 5.37 -31.65
N MET A 137 5.50 5.45 -31.44
CA MET A 137 4.91 6.16 -30.32
C MET A 137 5.06 5.44 -28.96
N GLN A 138 5.34 4.14 -28.91
CA GLN A 138 5.37 3.36 -27.66
C GLN A 138 6.45 3.79 -26.65
N GLY A 139 7.49 4.51 -27.10
CA GLY A 139 8.55 5.04 -26.23
C GLY A 139 8.47 6.54 -26.01
N LEU A 140 7.40 7.18 -26.50
CA LEU A 140 7.26 8.63 -26.47
C LEU A 140 6.67 9.06 -25.12
N ASN A 141 7.26 10.07 -24.48
CA ASN A 141 6.71 10.67 -23.27
C ASN A 141 5.77 11.83 -23.67
N PRO A 142 4.45 11.74 -23.47
CA PRO A 142 3.51 12.80 -23.84
C PRO A 142 3.77 14.12 -23.12
N GLU A 143 4.17 14.07 -21.83
CA GLU A 143 4.42 15.25 -21.01
C GLU A 143 5.62 16.03 -21.55
N GLU A 144 6.71 15.34 -21.90
CA GLU A 144 7.90 15.96 -22.51
C GLU A 144 7.55 16.64 -23.85
N VAL A 145 6.73 15.97 -24.68
CA VAL A 145 6.34 16.50 -25.99
C VAL A 145 5.43 17.73 -25.85
N GLU A 146 4.49 17.71 -24.91
CA GLU A 146 3.62 18.85 -24.60
C GLU A 146 4.41 20.04 -24.04
N GLU A 147 5.34 19.80 -23.10
CA GLU A 147 6.19 20.83 -22.51
C GLU A 147 7.05 21.51 -23.58
N LEU A 148 7.80 20.73 -24.38
CA LEU A 148 8.65 21.25 -25.46
C LEU A 148 7.84 22.04 -26.50
N THR A 149 6.71 21.49 -26.94
CA THR A 149 5.83 22.16 -27.91
C THR A 149 5.26 23.46 -27.34
N GLY A 150 4.88 23.47 -26.06
CA GLY A 150 4.41 24.64 -25.34
C GLY A 150 5.47 25.73 -25.21
N GLU A 151 6.69 25.33 -24.86
CA GLU A 151 7.84 26.23 -24.76
C GLU A 151 8.19 26.85 -26.11
N TRP A 152 8.37 26.03 -27.15
CA TRP A 152 8.67 26.48 -28.50
C TRP A 152 7.61 27.44 -29.05
N TYR A 153 6.33 27.18 -28.78
CA TYR A 153 5.24 28.09 -29.16
C TYR A 153 5.37 29.46 -28.49
N LYS A 154 5.60 29.50 -27.16
CA LYS A 154 5.79 30.77 -26.42
C LYS A 154 7.03 31.53 -26.89
N ARG A 155 8.12 30.81 -27.22
CA ARG A 155 9.34 31.40 -27.80
C ARG A 155 9.03 32.01 -29.18
N MET A 156 8.41 31.27 -30.08
CA MET A 156 8.03 31.76 -31.42
C MET A 156 7.08 32.96 -31.37
N GLN A 157 6.11 32.97 -30.45
CA GLN A 157 5.20 34.10 -30.27
C GLN A 157 5.91 35.39 -29.83
N ARG A 158 6.96 35.28 -28.99
CA ARG A 158 7.79 36.42 -28.59
C ARG A 158 8.65 36.90 -29.76
N LEU A 159 9.30 35.98 -30.46
CA LEU A 159 10.18 36.28 -31.61
C LEU A 159 9.40 36.93 -32.76
N ALA A 160 8.18 36.46 -33.06
CA ALA A 160 7.32 37.05 -34.07
C ALA A 160 6.99 38.55 -33.81
N LYS A 161 7.12 39.03 -32.56
CA LYS A 161 6.91 40.44 -32.19
C LYS A 161 8.20 41.24 -32.11
N SER A 162 9.33 40.63 -31.74
CA SER A 162 10.60 41.33 -31.48
C SER A 162 11.56 41.38 -32.68
N MET A 163 11.33 40.55 -33.71
CA MET A 163 12.20 40.49 -34.89
C MET A 163 12.19 41.79 -35.70
N GLN A 164 13.37 42.34 -35.97
CA GLN A 164 13.53 43.56 -36.77
C GLN A 164 13.35 43.29 -38.28
N LEU A 165 13.92 42.19 -38.78
CA LEU A 165 13.87 41.81 -40.19
C LEU A 165 12.55 41.10 -40.54
N ALA A 166 11.88 41.57 -41.61
CA ALA A 166 10.58 41.05 -42.04
C ALA A 166 10.60 39.55 -42.38
N GLU A 167 11.65 39.06 -43.04
CA GLU A 167 11.82 37.65 -43.40
C GLU A 167 11.88 36.73 -42.15
N HIS A 168 12.62 37.14 -41.11
CA HIS A 168 12.73 36.38 -39.86
C HIS A 168 11.43 36.43 -39.06
N ARG A 169 10.73 37.56 -39.08
CA ARG A 169 9.40 37.71 -38.48
C ARG A 169 8.39 36.76 -39.14
N ARG A 170 8.42 36.68 -40.47
CA ARG A 170 7.60 35.75 -41.25
C ARG A 170 7.93 34.30 -40.91
N LEU A 171 9.21 33.92 -40.85
CA LEU A 171 9.62 32.58 -40.48
C LEU A 171 9.17 32.19 -39.06
N ALA A 172 9.26 33.12 -38.10
CA ALA A 172 8.77 32.93 -36.74
C ALA A 172 7.26 32.68 -36.71
N GLU A 173 6.49 33.44 -37.49
CA GLU A 173 5.04 33.29 -37.58
C GLU A 173 4.63 32.00 -38.29
N GLU A 174 5.30 31.64 -39.39
CA GLU A 174 5.07 30.35 -40.09
C GLU A 174 5.38 29.16 -39.17
N SER A 175 6.46 29.24 -38.37
CA SER A 175 6.81 28.21 -37.40
C SER A 175 5.82 28.16 -36.23
N ARG A 176 5.33 29.31 -35.78
CA ARG A 176 4.25 29.41 -34.78
C ARG A 176 2.97 28.70 -35.26
N VAL A 177 2.56 28.94 -36.50
CA VAL A 177 1.38 28.30 -37.10
C VAL A 177 1.58 26.77 -37.22
N LYS A 178 2.77 26.31 -37.61
CA LYS A 178 3.08 24.87 -37.64
C LYS A 178 3.00 24.24 -36.24
N LEU A 179 3.56 24.90 -35.23
CA LEU A 179 3.47 24.46 -33.83
C LEU A 179 2.02 24.45 -33.32
N GLU A 180 1.20 25.42 -33.74
CA GLU A 180 -0.24 25.46 -33.43
C GLU A 180 -0.98 24.26 -34.04
N GLY A 181 -0.65 23.89 -35.28
CA GLY A 181 -1.16 22.68 -35.91
C GLY A 181 -0.71 21.39 -35.20
N PHE A 182 0.56 21.32 -34.77
CA PHE A 182 1.07 20.18 -34.02
C PHE A 182 0.45 20.07 -32.62
N LYS A 183 0.15 21.19 -31.96
CA LYS A 183 -0.59 21.21 -30.68
C LYS A 183 -1.93 20.50 -30.76
N ALA A 184 -2.62 20.58 -31.88
CA ALA A 184 -3.88 19.85 -32.09
C ALA A 184 -3.70 18.32 -32.08
N LEU A 185 -2.47 17.82 -32.23
CA LEU A 185 -2.14 16.39 -32.18
C LEU A 185 -1.73 15.91 -30.78
N LEU A 186 -1.42 16.82 -29.85
CA LEU A 186 -1.02 16.45 -28.49
C LEU A 186 -2.06 15.58 -27.74
N PRO A 187 -3.38 15.83 -27.86
CA PRO A 187 -4.37 14.94 -27.25
C PRO A 187 -4.30 13.51 -27.77
N ILE A 188 -3.96 13.32 -29.05
CA ILE A 188 -3.78 12.00 -29.66
C ILE A 188 -2.56 11.31 -29.05
N ILE A 189 -1.46 12.05 -28.96
CA ILE A 189 -0.23 11.55 -28.35
C ILE A 189 -0.46 11.11 -26.91
N SER A 190 -1.09 11.97 -26.10
CA SER A 190 -1.39 11.70 -24.70
C SER A 190 -2.29 10.46 -24.54
N ALA A 191 -3.34 10.35 -25.33
CA ALA A 191 -4.28 9.24 -25.25
C ALA A 191 -3.68 7.89 -25.71
N VAL A 192 -2.92 7.90 -26.81
CA VAL A 192 -2.35 6.68 -27.40
C VAL A 192 -1.16 6.16 -26.58
N CYS A 193 -0.36 7.06 -26.00
CA CYS A 193 0.79 6.69 -25.17
C CYS A 193 0.41 6.45 -23.69
N ASN A 194 -0.89 6.43 -23.37
CA ASN A 194 -1.36 6.22 -22.01
C ASN A 194 -0.96 4.81 -21.51
N PRO A 195 -0.21 4.68 -20.40
CA PRO A 195 0.25 3.40 -19.86
C PRO A 195 -0.89 2.50 -19.37
N GLY A 196 -2.08 3.04 -19.16
CA GLY A 196 -3.28 2.29 -18.80
C GLY A 196 -3.95 1.57 -19.99
N MET A 197 -3.50 1.83 -21.23
CA MET A 197 -4.06 1.17 -22.40
C MET A 197 -3.82 -0.36 -22.34
N ARG A 198 -4.86 -1.13 -22.66
CA ARG A 198 -4.90 -2.60 -22.66
C ARG A 198 -5.62 -3.05 -23.93
N GLY A 199 -5.58 -4.35 -24.26
CA GLY A 199 -6.18 -4.91 -25.48
C GLY A 199 -7.60 -4.39 -25.76
N ARG A 200 -8.49 -4.43 -24.76
CA ARG A 200 -9.86 -3.90 -24.84
C ARG A 200 -9.96 -2.42 -25.28
N HIS A 201 -9.02 -1.58 -24.85
CA HIS A 201 -8.98 -0.16 -25.20
C HIS A 201 -8.51 0.01 -26.65
N TRP A 202 -7.54 -0.78 -27.09
CA TRP A 202 -7.08 -0.82 -28.48
C TRP A 202 -8.15 -1.36 -29.44
N ASP A 203 -8.92 -2.36 -29.01
CA ASP A 203 -10.10 -2.86 -29.74
C ASP A 203 -11.16 -1.77 -29.90
N ALA A 204 -11.49 -1.06 -28.82
CA ALA A 204 -12.44 0.06 -28.83
C ALA A 204 -11.96 1.19 -29.75
N LEU A 205 -10.68 1.53 -29.68
CA LEU A 205 -10.06 2.56 -30.52
C LEU A 205 -10.08 2.15 -32.01
N SER A 206 -9.70 0.91 -32.31
CA SER A 206 -9.73 0.36 -33.67
C SER A 206 -11.14 0.40 -34.27
N LYS A 207 -12.15 0.10 -33.44
CA LYS A 207 -13.55 0.17 -33.85
C LYS A 207 -14.02 1.61 -34.09
N ALA A 208 -13.59 2.57 -33.28
CA ALA A 208 -13.93 3.98 -33.44
C ALA A 208 -13.32 4.58 -34.72
N VAL A 209 -12.07 4.23 -35.01
CA VAL A 209 -11.33 4.69 -36.20
C VAL A 209 -11.73 3.91 -37.47
N GLY A 210 -12.29 2.70 -37.32
CA GLY A 210 -12.65 1.83 -38.45
C GLY A 210 -11.46 1.13 -39.11
N ALA A 211 -10.30 1.14 -38.46
CA ALA A 211 -9.06 0.52 -38.94
C ALA A 211 -8.29 -0.09 -37.75
N PRO A 212 -7.48 -1.14 -37.97
CA PRO A 212 -6.71 -1.77 -36.89
C PRO A 212 -5.64 -0.79 -36.37
N VAL A 213 -5.76 -0.43 -35.10
CA VAL A 213 -4.80 0.38 -34.33
C VAL A 213 -4.34 -0.45 -33.13
N TRP A 214 -3.11 -0.92 -33.20
CA TRP A 214 -2.53 -1.80 -32.18
C TRP A 214 -1.17 -1.30 -31.71
N PRO A 215 -0.79 -1.58 -30.46
CA PRO A 215 0.54 -1.29 -29.96
C PRO A 215 1.58 -2.13 -30.72
N GLY A 216 2.60 -1.49 -31.30
CA GLY A 216 3.71 -2.15 -32.00
C GLY A 216 4.55 -1.19 -32.84
N GLU A 217 5.49 -1.73 -33.63
CA GLU A 217 6.41 -0.95 -34.48
C GLU A 217 5.69 -0.07 -35.52
N GLU A 218 4.47 -0.43 -35.91
CA GLU A 218 3.68 0.33 -36.88
C GLU A 218 2.83 1.47 -36.25
N LEU A 219 2.93 1.68 -34.93
CA LEU A 219 2.20 2.73 -34.23
C LEU A 219 2.91 4.08 -34.41
N GLN A 220 2.54 4.80 -35.46
CA GLN A 220 3.09 6.10 -35.84
C GLN A 220 2.00 7.17 -35.83
N LEU A 221 2.31 8.37 -35.34
CA LEU A 221 1.34 9.46 -35.27
C LEU A 221 0.86 9.87 -36.68
N SER A 222 1.75 9.91 -37.66
CA SER A 222 1.42 10.21 -39.06
C SER A 222 0.41 9.23 -39.65
N ARG A 223 0.50 7.94 -39.31
CA ARG A 223 -0.48 6.92 -39.72
C ARG A 223 -1.83 7.19 -39.08
N LEU A 224 -1.87 7.50 -37.78
CA LEU A 224 -3.12 7.79 -37.07
C LEU A 224 -3.81 9.05 -37.62
N VAL A 225 -3.04 10.08 -37.95
CA VAL A 225 -3.53 11.30 -38.61
C VAL A 225 -4.14 10.97 -39.98
N LYS A 226 -3.47 10.13 -40.79
CA LYS A 226 -4.00 9.68 -42.10
C LYS A 226 -5.29 8.87 -41.97
N LEU A 227 -5.41 8.06 -40.92
CA LEU A 227 -6.62 7.31 -40.60
C LEU A 227 -7.76 8.21 -40.07
N GLY A 228 -7.54 9.52 -39.98
CA GLY A 228 -8.57 10.47 -39.58
C GLY A 228 -8.88 10.44 -38.08
N ILE A 229 -7.94 10.00 -37.23
CA ILE A 229 -8.15 9.94 -35.78
C ILE A 229 -8.52 11.31 -35.18
N SER A 230 -8.12 12.41 -35.82
CA SER A 230 -8.49 13.78 -35.45
C SER A 230 -10.00 14.04 -35.49
N ASN A 231 -10.77 13.23 -36.23
CA ASN A 231 -12.24 13.30 -36.25
C ASN A 231 -12.89 12.54 -35.09
N HIS A 232 -12.10 11.76 -34.35
CA HIS A 232 -12.55 10.87 -33.27
C HIS A 232 -11.89 11.22 -31.93
N LEU A 233 -11.48 12.48 -31.75
CA LEU A 233 -10.77 12.94 -30.54
C LEU A 233 -11.56 12.71 -29.25
N GLU A 234 -12.87 12.96 -29.26
CA GLU A 234 -13.74 12.76 -28.10
C GLU A 234 -13.77 11.29 -27.68
N ALA A 235 -14.02 10.37 -28.62
CA ALA A 235 -13.99 8.93 -28.36
C ALA A 235 -12.61 8.45 -27.88
N LEU A 236 -11.53 9.00 -28.44
CA LEU A 236 -10.17 8.68 -28.04
C LEU A 236 -9.88 9.15 -26.59
N GLN A 237 -10.34 10.36 -26.23
CA GLN A 237 -10.25 10.87 -24.86
C GLN A 237 -11.04 10.00 -23.89
N ASP A 238 -12.29 9.64 -24.21
CA ASP A 238 -13.11 8.78 -23.35
C ASP A 238 -12.45 7.42 -23.09
N ILE A 239 -11.87 6.81 -24.13
CA ILE A 239 -11.14 5.53 -24.02
C ILE A 239 -9.89 5.70 -23.16
N SER A 240 -9.10 6.74 -23.40
CA SER A 240 -7.91 7.03 -22.60
C SER A 240 -8.25 7.31 -21.15
N ASP A 241 -9.30 8.08 -20.87
CA ASP A 241 -9.72 8.39 -19.51
C ASP A 241 -10.23 7.15 -18.78
N ALA A 242 -10.95 6.26 -19.48
CA ALA A 242 -11.31 4.95 -18.94
C ALA A 242 -10.05 4.13 -18.61
N ALA A 243 -9.09 4.06 -19.53
CA ALA A 243 -7.83 3.36 -19.35
C ALA A 243 -7.02 3.90 -18.14
N SER A 244 -6.97 5.22 -17.97
CA SER A 244 -6.34 5.87 -16.82
C SER A 244 -7.01 5.49 -15.50
N ARG A 245 -8.35 5.52 -15.44
CA ARG A 245 -9.11 5.12 -14.24
C ARG A 245 -8.90 3.66 -13.88
N GLU A 246 -8.93 2.78 -14.88
CA GLU A 246 -8.69 1.35 -14.70
C GLU A 246 -7.26 1.07 -14.20
N HIS A 247 -6.26 1.73 -14.78
CA HIS A 247 -4.87 1.59 -14.38
C HIS A 247 -4.60 2.13 -12.97
N ALA A 248 -5.24 3.24 -12.60
CA ALA A 248 -5.16 3.76 -11.23
C ALA A 248 -5.75 2.76 -10.22
N LEU A 249 -6.90 2.14 -10.56
CA LEU A 249 -7.54 1.12 -9.74
C LEU A 249 -6.66 -0.13 -9.62
N GLU A 250 -6.10 -0.62 -10.73
CA GLU A 250 -5.16 -1.76 -10.73
C GLU A 250 -3.95 -1.49 -9.84
N ARG A 251 -3.31 -0.32 -9.98
CA ARG A 251 -2.17 0.08 -9.15
C ARG A 251 -2.53 0.20 -7.68
N GLN A 252 -3.73 0.68 -7.36
CA GLN A 252 -4.19 0.77 -5.97
C GLN A 252 -4.34 -0.64 -5.37
N LEU A 253 -4.88 -1.60 -6.14
CA LEU A 253 -5.00 -2.99 -5.69
C LEU A 253 -3.62 -3.63 -5.47
N ASP A 254 -2.71 -3.47 -6.45
CA ASP A 254 -1.33 -3.97 -6.36
C ASP A 254 -0.63 -3.40 -5.12
N LYS A 255 -0.75 -2.08 -4.91
CA LYS A 255 -0.16 -1.40 -3.77
C LYS A 255 -0.68 -1.97 -2.44
N MET A 256 -1.99 -2.14 -2.29
CA MET A 256 -2.57 -2.72 -1.07
C MET A 256 -2.04 -4.13 -0.80
N GLN A 257 -1.88 -4.97 -1.83
CA GLN A 257 -1.34 -6.32 -1.68
C GLN A 257 0.14 -6.31 -1.28
N VAL A 258 0.93 -5.40 -1.85
CA VAL A 258 2.36 -5.24 -1.51
C VAL A 258 2.55 -4.67 -0.11
N GLU A 259 1.69 -3.77 0.35
CA GLU A 259 1.77 -3.20 1.71
C GLU A 259 1.59 -4.24 2.81
N TRP A 260 0.91 -5.35 2.53
CA TRP A 260 0.83 -6.50 3.44
C TRP A 260 2.09 -7.38 3.45
N SER A 261 2.95 -7.24 2.45
CA SER A 261 4.19 -8.03 2.37
C SER A 261 5.13 -7.63 3.51
N GLY A 262 5.48 -8.61 4.35
CA GLY A 262 6.33 -8.39 5.51
C GLY A 262 5.59 -7.89 6.76
N VAL A 263 4.27 -7.74 6.72
CA VAL A 263 3.47 -7.56 7.94
C VAL A 263 3.36 -8.90 8.65
N VAL A 264 3.84 -8.96 9.89
CA VAL A 264 4.01 -10.21 10.64
C VAL A 264 3.33 -10.18 12.01
N PHE A 265 2.80 -11.32 12.43
CA PHE A 265 2.41 -11.58 13.80
C PHE A 265 3.65 -11.63 14.70
N ALA A 266 3.75 -10.70 15.65
CA ALA A 266 4.79 -10.71 16.66
C ALA A 266 4.32 -11.47 17.91
N GLN A 267 5.09 -12.45 18.37
CA GLN A 267 4.77 -13.24 19.56
C GLN A 267 5.59 -12.82 20.79
N ALA A 268 5.02 -13.01 21.98
CA ALA A 268 5.69 -12.82 23.27
C ALA A 268 5.33 -13.96 24.25
N PRO A 269 6.25 -14.39 25.11
CA PRO A 269 5.93 -15.33 26.18
C PRO A 269 4.94 -14.70 27.18
N TRP A 270 3.99 -15.50 27.68
CA TRP A 270 3.00 -15.03 28.65
C TRP A 270 3.22 -15.60 30.05
N LYS A 271 3.65 -14.74 30.98
CA LYS A 271 3.90 -15.09 32.40
C LYS A 271 4.71 -16.40 32.52
N ASN A 272 4.39 -17.24 33.50
CA ASN A 272 5.03 -18.54 33.73
C ASN A 272 4.25 -19.71 33.09
N THR A 273 3.39 -19.44 32.09
CA THR A 273 2.56 -20.47 31.46
C THR A 273 3.32 -21.34 30.44
N GLY A 274 4.53 -20.92 30.06
CA GLY A 274 5.32 -21.53 28.99
C GLY A 274 4.69 -21.40 27.60
N GLY A 275 3.63 -20.61 27.45
CA GLY A 275 2.94 -20.35 26.17
C GLY A 275 3.24 -18.96 25.62
N PHE A 276 2.93 -18.76 24.35
CA PHE A 276 3.10 -17.51 23.63
C PHE A 276 1.75 -16.85 23.32
N ILE A 277 1.76 -15.53 23.22
CA ILE A 277 0.63 -14.69 22.80
C ILE A 277 1.07 -13.74 21.69
N LEU A 278 0.13 -13.26 20.89
CA LEU A 278 0.35 -12.15 19.98
C LEU A 278 0.53 -10.84 20.77
N LYS A 279 1.54 -10.05 20.38
CA LYS A 279 1.78 -8.72 20.94
C LYS A 279 0.73 -7.74 20.46
N GLY A 280 0.12 -7.00 21.40
CA GLY A 280 -0.92 -6.01 21.10
C GLY A 280 -0.51 -5.00 20.04
N SER A 281 0.70 -4.43 20.13
CA SER A 281 1.17 -3.40 19.18
C SER A 281 1.20 -3.87 17.72
N ALA A 282 1.69 -5.09 17.45
CA ALA A 282 1.74 -5.63 16.10
C ALA A 282 0.34 -5.97 15.56
N VAL A 283 -0.57 -6.40 16.45
CA VAL A 283 -1.96 -6.66 16.10
C VAL A 283 -2.71 -5.37 15.80
N GLU A 284 -2.50 -4.32 16.60
CA GLU A 284 -3.11 -3.00 16.40
C GLU A 284 -2.69 -2.38 15.06
N GLU A 285 -1.39 -2.43 14.72
CA GLU A 285 -0.89 -1.95 13.42
C GLU A 285 -1.52 -2.72 12.24
N ALA A 286 -1.62 -4.05 12.36
CA ALA A 286 -2.25 -4.87 11.33
C ALA A 286 -3.76 -4.59 11.20
N GLN A 287 -4.45 -4.35 12.32
CA GLN A 287 -5.88 -4.04 12.36
C GLN A 287 -6.17 -2.69 11.70
N LEU A 288 -5.33 -1.67 11.96
CA LEU A 288 -5.44 -0.37 11.30
C LEU A 288 -5.28 -0.49 9.77
N LEU A 289 -4.32 -1.29 9.32
CA LEU A 289 -4.12 -1.55 7.89
C LEU A 289 -5.31 -2.29 7.28
N LEU A 290 -5.86 -3.28 8.01
CA LEU A 290 -7.03 -4.05 7.60
C LEU A 290 -8.27 -3.16 7.43
N ASP A 291 -8.53 -2.27 8.38
CA ASP A 291 -9.68 -1.37 8.35
C ASP A 291 -9.58 -0.40 7.14
N ASP A 292 -8.41 0.19 6.93
CA ASP A 292 -8.15 1.10 5.80
C ASP A 292 -8.29 0.37 4.45
N HIS A 293 -7.70 -0.82 4.32
CA HIS A 293 -7.80 -1.62 3.09
C HIS A 293 -9.21 -2.15 2.84
N THR A 294 -9.99 -2.39 3.89
CA THR A 294 -11.40 -2.81 3.77
C THR A 294 -12.23 -1.68 3.14
N ILE A 295 -12.10 -0.45 3.65
CA ILE A 295 -12.81 0.73 3.12
C ILE A 295 -12.38 1.01 1.66
N LYS A 296 -11.07 1.00 1.39
CA LYS A 296 -10.52 1.21 0.04
C LYS A 296 -11.03 0.17 -0.94
N SER A 297 -11.07 -1.11 -0.56
CA SER A 297 -11.53 -2.20 -1.42
C SER A 297 -13.03 -2.11 -1.73
N GLN A 298 -13.85 -1.70 -0.77
CA GLN A 298 -15.29 -1.44 -1.00
C GLN A 298 -15.52 -0.25 -1.95
N ALA A 299 -14.75 0.83 -1.79
CA ALA A 299 -14.79 1.97 -2.70
C ALA A 299 -14.37 1.56 -4.13
N MET A 300 -13.34 0.72 -4.26
CA MET A 300 -12.89 0.18 -5.55
C MET A 300 -13.97 -0.68 -6.20
N GLN A 301 -14.65 -1.55 -5.44
CA GLN A 301 -15.74 -2.38 -5.97
C GLN A 301 -16.91 -1.56 -6.53
N SER A 302 -17.15 -0.38 -5.95
CA SER A 302 -18.20 0.55 -6.37
C SER A 302 -17.80 1.44 -7.56
N SER A 303 -16.54 1.39 -7.98
CA SER A 303 -16.03 2.20 -9.08
C SER A 303 -16.57 1.72 -10.43
N PRO A 304 -16.99 2.62 -11.34
CA PRO A 304 -17.33 2.24 -12.72
C PRO A 304 -16.17 1.56 -13.48
N ALA A 305 -14.92 1.83 -13.08
CA ALA A 305 -13.73 1.23 -13.67
C ALA A 305 -13.40 -0.17 -13.11
N ALA A 306 -14.21 -0.70 -12.17
CA ALA A 306 -13.95 -1.99 -11.53
C ALA A 306 -14.23 -3.19 -12.44
N ALA A 307 -15.05 -3.03 -13.48
CA ALA A 307 -15.57 -4.13 -14.29
C ALA A 307 -14.50 -5.16 -14.75
N PRO A 308 -13.32 -4.76 -15.24
CA PRO A 308 -12.29 -5.71 -15.67
C PRO A 308 -11.59 -6.45 -14.52
N PHE A 309 -11.74 -5.98 -13.28
CA PHE A 309 -11.02 -6.43 -12.10
C PHE A 309 -11.94 -6.99 -11.01
N LEU A 310 -13.26 -7.08 -11.24
CA LEU A 310 -14.24 -7.47 -10.22
C LEU A 310 -13.88 -8.77 -9.51
N GLU A 311 -13.51 -9.81 -10.24
CA GLU A 311 -13.11 -11.10 -9.66
C GLU A 311 -11.94 -10.95 -8.68
N ARG A 312 -10.92 -10.17 -9.07
CA ARG A 312 -9.73 -9.92 -8.25
C ARG A 312 -10.06 -9.07 -7.02
N ILE A 313 -10.90 -8.04 -7.18
CA ILE A 313 -11.36 -7.19 -6.07
C ILE A 313 -12.20 -8.01 -5.10
N GLU A 314 -13.13 -8.83 -5.58
CA GLU A 314 -13.99 -9.68 -4.75
C GLU A 314 -13.18 -10.71 -3.96
N ALA A 315 -12.19 -11.35 -4.60
CA ALA A 315 -11.27 -12.24 -3.92
C ALA A 315 -10.52 -11.52 -2.80
N TRP A 316 -10.06 -10.29 -3.07
CA TRP A 316 -9.37 -9.47 -2.07
C TRP A 316 -10.28 -9.04 -0.91
N VAL A 317 -11.51 -8.59 -1.19
CA VAL A 317 -12.51 -8.25 -0.18
C VAL A 317 -12.83 -9.45 0.70
N LYS A 318 -13.03 -10.64 0.12
CA LYS A 318 -13.24 -11.88 0.86
C LYS A 318 -12.04 -12.23 1.75
N LYS A 319 -10.82 -12.04 1.24
CA LYS A 319 -9.59 -12.25 2.02
C LYS A 319 -9.53 -11.33 3.22
N LEU A 320 -9.75 -10.02 3.05
CA LEU A 320 -9.77 -9.06 4.15
C LEU A 320 -10.86 -9.39 5.18
N ALA A 321 -12.08 -9.72 4.74
CA ALA A 321 -13.15 -10.13 5.64
C ALA A 321 -12.81 -11.40 6.44
N SER A 322 -12.24 -12.42 5.78
CA SER A 322 -11.79 -13.63 6.48
C SER A 322 -10.67 -13.34 7.47
N MET A 323 -9.76 -12.41 7.16
CA MET A 323 -8.73 -11.97 8.09
C MET A 323 -9.36 -11.32 9.32
N GLN A 324 -10.35 -10.44 9.13
CA GLN A 324 -11.08 -9.79 10.23
C GLN A 324 -11.68 -10.82 11.19
N ASP A 325 -12.42 -11.80 10.65
CA ASP A 325 -13.03 -12.86 11.46
C ASP A 325 -11.98 -13.65 12.26
N ILE A 326 -10.81 -13.90 11.65
CA ILE A 326 -9.67 -14.56 12.31
C ILE A 326 -9.11 -13.69 13.43
N PHE A 327 -8.87 -12.39 13.21
CA PHE A 327 -8.38 -11.47 14.24
C PHE A 327 -9.32 -11.44 15.45
N ASP A 328 -10.63 -11.29 15.21
CA ASP A 328 -11.64 -11.23 16.27
C ASP A 328 -11.70 -12.53 17.08
N ALA A 329 -11.72 -13.68 16.39
CA ALA A 329 -11.69 -14.99 17.03
C ALA A 329 -10.39 -15.20 17.82
N TRP A 330 -9.25 -14.78 17.27
CA TRP A 330 -7.95 -14.92 17.90
C TRP A 330 -7.82 -14.09 19.17
N LEU A 331 -8.16 -12.80 19.10
CA LEU A 331 -8.08 -11.88 20.24
C LEU A 331 -9.00 -12.34 21.37
N THR A 332 -10.19 -12.83 21.02
CA THR A 332 -11.13 -13.40 22.00
C THR A 332 -10.55 -14.65 22.67
N ALA A 333 -9.96 -15.57 21.89
CA ALA A 333 -9.38 -16.81 22.41
C ALA A 333 -8.16 -16.52 23.28
N GLN A 334 -7.30 -15.60 22.84
CA GLN A 334 -6.11 -15.16 23.56
C GLN A 334 -6.47 -14.56 24.92
N SER A 335 -7.44 -13.64 24.96
CA SER A 335 -7.88 -12.98 26.19
C SER A 335 -8.37 -14.00 27.22
N LYS A 336 -9.22 -14.96 26.80
CA LYS A 336 -9.70 -16.04 27.68
C LYS A 336 -8.58 -16.96 28.12
N TRP A 337 -7.67 -17.33 27.22
CA TRP A 337 -6.54 -18.17 27.56
C TRP A 337 -5.59 -17.48 28.56
N MET A 338 -5.36 -16.18 28.41
CA MET A 338 -4.55 -15.38 29.34
C MET A 338 -5.16 -15.31 30.75
N TYR A 339 -6.48 -15.31 30.84
CA TYR A 339 -7.23 -15.36 32.09
C TYR A 339 -7.23 -16.77 32.71
N LEU A 340 -7.62 -17.79 31.94
CA LEU A 340 -7.80 -19.16 32.44
C LEU A 340 -6.48 -19.91 32.64
N GLY A 341 -5.44 -19.60 31.87
CA GLY A 341 -4.15 -20.29 31.89
C GLY A 341 -3.46 -20.29 33.26
N PRO A 342 -3.27 -19.12 33.90
CA PRO A 342 -2.75 -19.05 35.27
C PRO A 342 -3.64 -19.80 36.29
N VAL A 343 -4.97 -19.74 36.12
CA VAL A 343 -5.95 -20.35 37.05
C VAL A 343 -5.83 -21.86 37.06
N TYR A 344 -5.95 -22.51 35.90
CA TYR A 344 -5.88 -23.96 35.78
C TYR A 344 -4.45 -24.52 35.78
N GLY A 345 -3.45 -23.63 35.77
CA GLY A 345 -2.06 -23.95 36.09
C GLY A 345 -1.81 -24.15 37.58
N SER A 346 -2.63 -23.57 38.47
CA SER A 346 -2.52 -23.79 39.93
C SER A 346 -2.91 -25.22 40.29
N GLU A 347 -2.05 -25.91 41.06
CA GLU A 347 -2.34 -27.25 41.58
C GLU A 347 -3.59 -27.29 42.46
N GLU A 348 -3.92 -26.20 43.15
CA GLU A 348 -4.97 -26.19 44.16
C GLU A 348 -6.35 -26.12 43.53
N ILE A 349 -6.53 -25.19 42.57
CA ILE A 349 -7.76 -25.12 41.76
C ILE A 349 -7.91 -26.40 40.93
N ALA A 350 -6.80 -26.92 40.39
CA ALA A 350 -6.77 -28.18 39.66
C ALA A 350 -7.26 -29.40 40.46
N LYS A 351 -7.02 -29.44 41.78
CA LYS A 351 -7.54 -30.51 42.66
C LYS A 351 -9.04 -30.37 42.91
N GLN A 352 -9.53 -29.13 43.01
CA GLN A 352 -10.94 -28.87 43.28
C GLN A 352 -11.82 -28.99 42.03
N MET A 353 -11.25 -28.77 40.84
CA MET A 353 -11.96 -28.83 39.54
C MET A 353 -11.23 -29.73 38.51
N PRO A 354 -11.11 -31.06 38.78
CA PRO A 354 -10.30 -31.94 37.95
C PRO A 354 -10.88 -32.17 36.54
N LYS A 355 -12.21 -32.12 36.40
CA LYS A 355 -12.88 -32.30 35.11
C LYS A 355 -12.62 -31.10 34.19
N GLU A 356 -12.86 -29.89 34.71
CA GLU A 356 -12.67 -28.64 34.00
C GLU A 356 -11.19 -28.41 33.68
N ARG A 357 -10.28 -28.84 34.56
CA ARG A 357 -8.84 -28.86 34.26
C ARG A 357 -8.53 -29.70 33.01
N ASN A 358 -9.07 -30.92 32.90
CA ASN A 358 -8.82 -31.77 31.75
C ASN A 358 -9.39 -31.16 30.46
N GLU A 359 -10.57 -30.54 30.54
CA GLU A 359 -11.17 -29.80 29.42
C GLU A 359 -10.30 -28.60 29.01
N PHE A 360 -9.75 -27.86 29.99
CA PHE A 360 -8.82 -26.76 29.73
C PHE A 360 -7.53 -27.24 29.08
N MET A 361 -6.90 -28.31 29.56
CA MET A 361 -5.67 -28.84 28.96
C MET A 361 -5.87 -29.28 27.51
N ALA A 362 -7.04 -29.83 27.17
CA ALA A 362 -7.37 -30.17 25.79
C ALA A 362 -7.52 -28.91 24.89
N ALA A 363 -8.15 -27.84 25.41
CA ALA A 363 -8.26 -26.57 24.70
C ALA A 363 -6.92 -25.84 24.58
N ASP A 364 -6.12 -25.84 25.64
CA ASP A 364 -4.76 -25.29 25.70
C ASP A 364 -3.84 -25.95 24.68
N ALA A 365 -3.90 -27.28 24.52
CA ALA A 365 -3.13 -28.00 23.52
C ALA A 365 -3.47 -27.55 22.09
N LYS A 366 -4.76 -27.31 21.79
CA LYS A 366 -5.19 -26.77 20.48
C LYS A 366 -4.67 -25.34 20.28
N TRP A 367 -4.87 -24.47 21.26
CA TRP A 367 -4.38 -23.09 21.24
C TRP A 367 -2.87 -23.02 20.99
N ARG A 368 -2.08 -23.80 21.72
CA ARG A 368 -0.62 -23.84 21.57
C ARG A 368 -0.19 -24.33 20.19
N ARG A 369 -0.90 -25.30 19.62
CA ARG A 369 -0.64 -25.76 18.25
C ARG A 369 -0.84 -24.65 17.22
N ILE A 370 -1.92 -23.87 17.37
CA ILE A 370 -2.20 -22.70 16.53
C ILE A 370 -1.05 -21.66 16.67
N MET A 371 -0.62 -21.34 17.89
CA MET A 371 0.48 -20.40 18.14
C MET A 371 1.81 -20.86 17.53
N VAL A 372 2.12 -22.17 17.60
CA VAL A 372 3.34 -22.75 17.00
C VAL A 372 3.30 -22.65 15.47
N ASN A 373 2.16 -22.91 14.84
CA ASN A 373 2.02 -22.77 13.39
C ASN A 373 2.29 -21.32 12.94
N VAL A 374 1.72 -20.33 13.65
CA VAL A 374 2.01 -18.91 13.37
C VAL A 374 3.45 -18.52 13.67
N GLN A 375 4.14 -19.22 14.57
CA GLN A 375 5.56 -18.98 14.78
C GLN A 375 6.40 -19.42 13.58
N GLN A 376 6.00 -20.51 12.91
CA GLN A 376 6.66 -21.01 11.70
C GLN A 376 6.34 -20.16 10.48
N GLN A 377 5.12 -19.61 10.40
CA GLN A 377 4.66 -18.76 9.32
C GLN A 377 4.05 -17.46 9.90
N PRO A 378 4.90 -16.47 10.25
CA PRO A 378 4.46 -15.29 10.98
C PRO A 378 3.81 -14.23 10.07
N GLU A 379 4.04 -14.27 8.76
CA GLU A 379 3.44 -13.30 7.83
C GLU A 379 1.92 -13.42 7.80
N ILE A 380 1.22 -12.32 8.07
CA ILE A 380 -0.22 -12.34 8.38
C ILE A 380 -1.05 -12.89 7.21
N LEU A 381 -0.73 -12.50 5.97
CA LEU A 381 -1.44 -13.02 4.80
C LEU A 381 -1.35 -14.54 4.73
N GLN A 382 -0.15 -15.09 4.93
CA GLN A 382 0.08 -16.52 4.84
C GLN A 382 -0.48 -17.26 6.06
N ALA A 383 -0.30 -16.72 7.26
CA ALA A 383 -0.83 -17.28 8.50
C ALA A 383 -2.36 -17.43 8.43
N THR A 384 -3.05 -16.41 7.91
CA THR A 384 -4.51 -16.41 7.75
C THR A 384 -5.01 -17.25 6.58
N ASP A 385 -4.13 -17.74 5.70
CA ASP A 385 -4.44 -18.74 4.67
C ASP A 385 -4.37 -20.19 5.20
N THR A 386 -4.00 -20.38 6.47
CA THR A 386 -3.98 -21.71 7.08
C THR A 386 -5.39 -22.31 7.09
N GLU A 387 -5.53 -23.49 6.50
CA GLU A 387 -6.79 -24.21 6.41
C GLU A 387 -7.41 -24.44 7.81
N HIS A 388 -8.72 -24.23 7.93
CA HIS A 388 -9.49 -24.38 9.19
C HIS A 388 -9.05 -23.50 10.37
N LEU A 389 -8.16 -22.52 10.19
CA LEU A 389 -7.70 -21.69 11.28
C LEU A 389 -8.84 -20.98 12.03
N LEU A 390 -9.79 -20.39 11.28
CA LEU A 390 -10.95 -19.73 11.87
C LEU A 390 -11.81 -20.72 12.68
N ASP A 391 -12.09 -21.89 12.12
CA ASP A 391 -12.88 -22.94 12.79
C ASP A 391 -12.20 -23.41 14.08
N ASP A 392 -10.88 -23.60 14.04
CA ASP A 392 -10.08 -24.01 15.19
C ASP A 392 -10.08 -22.94 16.30
N LEU A 393 -9.98 -21.66 15.94
CA LEU A 393 -10.08 -20.54 16.88
C LEU A 393 -11.48 -20.42 17.48
N GLN A 394 -12.53 -20.58 16.68
CA GLN A 394 -13.92 -20.59 17.15
C GLN A 394 -14.21 -21.78 18.08
N ALA A 395 -13.64 -22.95 17.77
CA ALA A 395 -13.70 -24.12 18.64
C ALA A 395 -12.98 -23.88 19.97
N CYS A 396 -11.78 -23.27 19.94
CA CYS A 396 -11.08 -22.86 21.16
C CYS A 396 -11.93 -21.89 22.00
N ASN A 397 -12.51 -20.87 21.36
CA ASN A 397 -13.40 -19.91 22.01
C ASN A 397 -14.61 -20.57 22.68
N THR A 398 -15.19 -21.57 22.01
CA THR A 398 -16.32 -22.33 22.54
C THR A 398 -15.91 -23.13 23.77
N SER A 399 -14.78 -23.83 23.72
CA SER A 399 -14.25 -24.56 24.88
C SER A 399 -13.92 -23.60 26.04
N PHE A 400 -13.22 -22.50 25.78
CA PHE A 400 -12.89 -21.53 26.81
C PHE A 400 -14.14 -20.88 27.44
N ASN A 401 -15.19 -20.60 26.66
CA ASN A 401 -16.46 -20.10 27.20
C ASN A 401 -17.10 -21.06 28.20
N VAL A 402 -17.09 -22.36 27.90
CA VAL A 402 -17.65 -23.38 28.80
C VAL A 402 -16.85 -23.44 30.09
N ILE A 403 -15.52 -23.49 29.97
CA ILE A 403 -14.59 -23.55 31.11
C ILE A 403 -14.70 -22.32 32.00
N GLU A 404 -14.81 -21.13 31.39
CA GLU A 404 -14.98 -19.85 32.11
C GLU A 404 -16.30 -19.82 32.89
N ARG A 405 -17.40 -20.28 32.28
CA ARG A 405 -18.70 -20.38 32.97
C ARG A 405 -18.62 -21.34 34.15
N SER A 406 -17.96 -22.50 33.99
CA SER A 406 -17.76 -23.45 35.07
C SER A 406 -16.91 -22.87 36.21
N LEU A 407 -15.85 -22.13 35.88
CA LEU A 407 -15.03 -21.41 36.85
C LEU A 407 -15.87 -20.39 37.64
N ASN A 408 -16.67 -19.57 36.95
CA ASN A 408 -17.52 -18.59 37.60
C ASN A 408 -18.57 -19.24 38.53
N ALA A 409 -19.21 -20.33 38.08
CA ALA A 409 -20.15 -21.07 38.92
C ALA A 409 -19.48 -21.66 40.17
N TYR A 410 -18.23 -22.13 40.04
CA TYR A 410 -17.43 -22.59 41.17
C TYR A 410 -17.10 -21.44 42.14
N LEU A 411 -16.66 -20.29 41.65
CA LEU A 411 -16.38 -19.12 42.48
C LEU A 411 -17.64 -18.64 43.22
N ASP A 412 -18.80 -18.62 42.54
CA ASP A 412 -20.06 -18.26 43.17
C ASP A 412 -20.46 -19.25 44.27
N SER A 413 -20.19 -20.55 44.08
CA SER A 413 -20.40 -21.53 45.16
C SER A 413 -19.52 -21.23 46.39
N LYS A 414 -18.28 -20.78 46.19
CA LYS A 414 -17.39 -20.36 47.30
C LYS A 414 -17.89 -19.09 47.97
N LYS A 415 -18.41 -18.12 47.21
CA LYS A 415 -19.05 -16.91 47.76
C LYS A 415 -20.28 -17.24 48.60
N LEU A 416 -21.07 -18.23 48.21
CA LEU A 416 -22.23 -18.67 49.00
C LEU A 416 -21.81 -19.35 50.31
N LEU A 417 -20.66 -20.03 50.34
CA LEU A 417 -20.13 -20.61 51.57
C LEU A 417 -19.61 -19.52 52.53
N PHE A 418 -18.93 -18.50 52.01
CA PHE A 418 -18.46 -17.36 52.80
C PHE A 418 -18.87 -16.02 52.14
N PRO A 419 -20.03 -15.45 52.53
CA PRO A 419 -20.62 -14.28 51.89
C PRO A 419 -19.72 -13.03 51.84
N ARG A 420 -18.72 -12.91 52.71
CA ARG A 420 -17.78 -11.78 52.64
C ARG A 420 -16.90 -11.81 51.39
N PHE A 421 -16.78 -12.93 50.69
CA PHE A 421 -16.13 -12.97 49.38
C PHE A 421 -16.86 -12.16 48.29
N PHE A 422 -18.12 -11.75 48.49
CA PHE A 422 -18.79 -10.82 47.57
C PHE A 422 -18.12 -9.43 47.54
N PHE A 423 -17.27 -9.08 48.52
CA PHE A 423 -16.49 -7.84 48.53
C PHE A 423 -15.19 -7.90 47.71
N LEU A 424 -14.86 -9.07 47.17
CA LEU A 424 -13.67 -9.29 46.34
C LEU A 424 -14.04 -9.39 44.86
N SER A 425 -13.12 -8.98 43.98
CA SER A 425 -13.24 -9.32 42.56
C SER A 425 -13.00 -10.82 42.34
N ASN A 426 -13.39 -11.34 41.17
CA ASN A 426 -13.12 -12.75 40.84
C ASN A 426 -11.61 -13.04 40.80
N ASP A 427 -10.79 -12.12 40.30
CA ASP A 427 -9.33 -12.27 40.26
C ASP A 427 -8.74 -12.36 41.68
N GLU A 428 -9.19 -11.51 42.60
CA GLU A 428 -8.76 -11.51 44.00
C GLU A 428 -9.19 -12.78 44.72
N LEU A 429 -10.41 -13.25 44.44
CA LEU A 429 -10.89 -14.52 44.99
C LEU A 429 -10.10 -15.71 44.45
N ILE A 430 -9.77 -15.70 43.16
CA ILE A 430 -8.91 -16.72 42.55
C ILE A 430 -7.53 -16.70 43.22
N GLU A 431 -6.93 -15.53 43.46
CA GLU A 431 -5.62 -15.40 44.11
C GLU A 431 -5.63 -16.11 45.48
N ILE A 432 -6.63 -15.80 46.32
CA ILE A 432 -6.84 -16.45 47.62
C ILE A 432 -7.01 -17.98 47.50
N LEU A 433 -7.79 -18.44 46.52
CA LEU A 433 -8.09 -19.87 46.34
C LEU A 433 -6.91 -20.64 45.72
N SER A 434 -6.10 -19.97 44.89
CA SER A 434 -4.99 -20.56 44.16
C SER A 434 -3.77 -20.82 45.03
N GLU A 435 -3.60 -20.05 46.11
CA GLU A 435 -2.51 -20.17 47.07
C GLU A 435 -2.99 -20.58 48.47
N ALA A 436 -4.13 -21.27 48.56
CA ALA A 436 -4.78 -21.68 49.81
C ALA A 436 -3.91 -22.56 50.75
N LYS A 437 -2.74 -23.03 50.29
CA LYS A 437 -1.77 -23.77 51.12
C LYS A 437 -1.10 -22.87 52.17
N ASP A 438 -0.90 -21.58 51.87
CA ASP A 438 -0.34 -20.61 52.80
C ASP A 438 -1.44 -19.65 53.29
N PRO A 439 -1.88 -19.78 54.55
CA PRO A 439 -2.92 -18.92 55.13
C PRO A 439 -2.54 -17.44 55.17
N LEU A 440 -1.25 -17.09 55.13
CA LEU A 440 -0.81 -15.70 55.18
C LEU A 440 -1.20 -14.93 53.91
N ASN A 441 -1.42 -15.61 52.80
CA ASN A 441 -1.82 -14.98 51.53
C ASN A 441 -3.21 -14.34 51.58
N VAL A 442 -4.02 -14.63 52.61
CA VAL A 442 -5.29 -13.93 52.83
C VAL A 442 -5.10 -12.48 53.29
N GLN A 443 -3.97 -12.16 53.93
CA GLN A 443 -3.75 -10.91 54.66
C GLN A 443 -4.02 -9.64 53.84
N PRO A 444 -3.59 -9.53 52.57
CA PRO A 444 -3.88 -8.35 51.74
C PRO A 444 -5.38 -8.08 51.55
N PHE A 445 -6.20 -9.13 51.68
CA PHE A 445 -7.64 -9.10 51.44
C PHE A 445 -8.46 -8.97 52.73
N VAL A 446 -7.87 -9.21 53.91
CA VAL A 446 -8.58 -9.19 55.21
C VAL A 446 -9.37 -7.91 55.42
N LYS A 447 -8.74 -6.75 55.18
CA LYS A 447 -9.40 -5.43 55.30
C LYS A 447 -10.62 -5.24 54.39
N LYS A 448 -10.71 -6.01 53.29
CA LYS A 448 -11.83 -5.95 52.34
C LYS A 448 -12.98 -6.83 52.79
N ILE A 449 -12.67 -8.01 53.35
CA ILE A 449 -13.68 -8.99 53.77
C ILE A 449 -14.16 -8.78 55.22
N PHE A 450 -13.35 -8.14 56.07
CA PHE A 450 -13.69 -7.78 57.46
C PHE A 450 -13.57 -6.29 57.70
N GLU A 451 -14.71 -5.64 57.97
CA GLU A 451 -14.75 -4.25 58.39
C GLU A 451 -14.05 -4.06 59.75
N ALA A 452 -13.28 -2.97 59.89
CA ALA A 452 -12.49 -2.62 61.07
C ALA A 452 -11.38 -3.60 61.49
N VAL A 453 -11.12 -4.66 60.71
CA VAL A 453 -9.99 -5.57 60.90
C VAL A 453 -8.93 -5.31 59.82
N ASN A 454 -7.70 -5.05 60.24
CA ASN A 454 -6.58 -4.85 59.33
C ASN A 454 -5.92 -6.18 58.94
N ALA A 455 -5.68 -7.05 59.92
CA ALA A 455 -4.92 -8.29 59.75
C ALA A 455 -5.23 -9.30 60.85
N PHE A 456 -4.85 -10.56 60.62
CA PHE A 456 -4.82 -11.60 61.64
C PHE A 456 -3.39 -11.83 62.16
N SER A 457 -3.23 -12.30 63.40
CA SER A 457 -1.94 -12.83 63.87
C SER A 457 -1.95 -14.35 63.82
N PHE A 458 -0.83 -14.93 63.39
CA PHE A 458 -0.66 -16.36 63.22
C PHE A 458 0.44 -16.89 64.15
N ASN A 459 0.27 -18.10 64.68
CA ASN A 459 1.33 -18.80 65.43
C ASN A 459 2.24 -19.63 64.50
N ALA A 460 3.22 -20.33 65.08
CA ALA A 460 4.17 -21.18 64.33
C ALA A 460 3.48 -22.34 63.61
N ASP A 461 2.31 -22.78 64.10
CA ASP A 461 1.48 -23.83 63.51
C ASP A 461 0.46 -23.26 62.50
N THR A 462 0.60 -21.98 62.11
CA THR A 462 -0.26 -21.25 61.19
C THR A 462 -1.72 -21.10 61.65
N GLU A 463 -2.00 -21.25 62.93
CA GLU A 463 -3.32 -20.99 63.51
C GLU A 463 -3.52 -19.49 63.80
N ILE A 464 -4.74 -19.01 63.65
CA ILE A 464 -5.08 -17.61 63.94
C ILE A 464 -5.27 -17.44 65.45
N THR A 465 -4.46 -16.58 66.07
CA THR A 465 -4.46 -16.36 67.54
C THR A 465 -5.10 -15.04 67.96
N SER A 466 -5.15 -14.04 67.07
CA SER A 466 -5.73 -12.73 67.37
C SER A 466 -6.12 -11.99 66.10
N MET A 467 -7.00 -11.01 66.23
CA MET A 467 -7.28 -10.02 65.20
C MET A 467 -6.63 -8.68 65.53
N ILE A 468 -6.16 -7.97 64.51
CA ILE A 468 -5.57 -6.64 64.61
C ILE A 468 -6.54 -5.66 63.98
N SER A 469 -7.02 -4.67 64.74
CA SER A 469 -7.92 -3.64 64.24
C SER A 469 -7.20 -2.67 63.30
N ILE A 470 -7.98 -1.89 62.54
CA ILE A 470 -7.42 -0.79 61.73
C ILE A 470 -6.73 0.30 62.55
N GLU A 471 -7.03 0.39 63.85
CA GLU A 471 -6.39 1.32 64.80
C GLU A 471 -5.16 0.71 65.48
N GLY A 472 -4.82 -0.55 65.17
CA GLY A 472 -3.67 -1.27 65.73
C GLY A 472 -3.97 -2.00 67.05
N GLU A 473 -5.23 -2.07 67.47
CA GLU A 473 -5.62 -2.83 68.67
C GLU A 473 -5.52 -4.34 68.39
N VAL A 474 -4.85 -5.07 69.28
CA VAL A 474 -4.70 -6.53 69.16
C VAL A 474 -5.69 -7.20 70.11
N ILE A 475 -6.65 -7.91 69.53
CA ILE A 475 -7.70 -8.61 70.27
C ILE A 475 -7.40 -10.12 70.22
N PRO A 476 -6.96 -10.73 71.33
CA PRO A 476 -6.67 -12.16 71.38
C PRO A 476 -7.95 -12.98 71.25
N PHE A 477 -7.85 -14.11 70.58
CA PHE A 477 -8.95 -15.07 70.47
C PHE A 477 -8.98 -16.00 71.70
N ASP A 478 -10.18 -16.28 72.22
CA ASP A 478 -10.34 -17.23 73.35
C ASP A 478 -9.78 -18.63 73.02
N LYS A 479 -9.81 -19.02 71.74
CA LYS A 479 -9.22 -20.25 71.21
C LYS A 479 -8.55 -19.97 69.86
N PRO A 480 -7.34 -20.52 69.60
CA PRO A 480 -6.73 -20.47 68.27
C PRO A 480 -7.64 -21.13 67.22
N VAL A 481 -7.68 -20.55 66.01
CA VAL A 481 -8.44 -21.10 64.89
C VAL A 481 -7.48 -21.82 63.94
N PRO A 482 -7.60 -23.15 63.78
CA PRO A 482 -6.74 -23.91 62.89
C PRO A 482 -7.04 -23.58 61.44
N THR A 483 -5.99 -23.38 60.64
CA THR A 483 -6.09 -23.08 59.20
C THR A 483 -5.70 -24.27 58.31
N GLN A 484 -5.18 -25.33 58.90
CA GLN A 484 -4.77 -26.58 58.26
C GLN A 484 -5.55 -27.77 58.87
N GLY A 485 -5.87 -28.82 58.08
CA GLY A 485 -6.51 -30.06 58.56
C GLY A 485 -7.79 -30.49 57.80
N ASP A 486 -8.57 -31.42 58.36
CA ASP A 486 -9.74 -32.13 57.75
C ASP A 486 -10.88 -31.25 57.18
N SER A 487 -10.73 -29.93 57.25
CA SER A 487 -11.63 -28.90 56.72
C SER A 487 -10.95 -28.07 55.63
N ASN A 488 -10.32 -28.70 54.64
CA ASN A 488 -9.63 -28.05 53.52
C ASN A 488 -10.54 -27.06 52.77
N GLY A 489 -10.38 -25.77 53.06
CA GLY A 489 -11.07 -24.67 52.36
C GLY A 489 -10.91 -23.36 53.12
N VAL A 490 -10.40 -22.32 52.42
CA VAL A 490 -10.21 -20.97 52.99
C VAL A 490 -11.51 -20.41 53.53
N GLU A 491 -12.62 -20.69 52.87
CA GLU A 491 -13.96 -20.33 53.31
C GLU A 491 -14.32 -20.87 54.71
N ARG A 492 -13.81 -22.07 55.09
CA ARG A 492 -14.22 -22.74 56.32
C ARG A 492 -13.52 -22.18 57.54
N TRP A 493 -12.20 -22.02 57.49
CA TRP A 493 -11.47 -21.44 58.62
C TRP A 493 -11.74 -19.93 58.74
N LEU A 494 -12.09 -19.22 57.66
CA LEU A 494 -12.56 -17.82 57.75
C LEU A 494 -13.92 -17.70 58.47
N LEU A 495 -14.84 -18.65 58.26
CA LEU A 495 -16.09 -18.71 59.03
C LEU A 495 -15.83 -18.99 60.52
N GLN A 496 -14.87 -19.87 60.83
CA GLN A 496 -14.48 -20.15 62.21
C GLN A 496 -13.81 -18.94 62.86
N ALA A 497 -12.94 -18.23 62.12
CA ALA A 497 -12.36 -16.96 62.56
C ALA A 497 -13.45 -15.94 62.86
N GLU A 498 -14.45 -15.76 61.97
CA GLU A 498 -15.57 -14.86 62.22
C GLU A 498 -16.36 -15.22 63.49
N ALA A 499 -16.63 -16.50 63.71
CA ALA A 499 -17.31 -16.95 64.93
C ALA A 499 -16.47 -16.66 66.18
N GLN A 500 -15.15 -16.90 66.11
CA GLN A 500 -14.22 -16.68 67.20
C GLN A 500 -14.02 -15.20 67.51
N MET A 501 -14.04 -14.32 66.50
CA MET A 501 -14.02 -12.86 66.68
C MET A 501 -15.21 -12.41 67.54
N ARG A 502 -16.43 -12.87 67.20
CA ARG A 502 -17.65 -12.53 67.94
C ARG A 502 -17.62 -13.08 69.37
N ALA A 503 -17.18 -14.32 69.54
CA ALA A 503 -17.08 -14.95 70.86
C ALA A 503 -16.08 -14.21 71.77
N SER A 504 -14.88 -13.92 71.25
CA SER A 504 -13.82 -13.27 72.03
C SER A 504 -14.20 -11.83 72.42
N LEU A 505 -14.85 -11.08 71.53
CA LEU A 505 -15.41 -9.77 71.86
C LEU A 505 -16.47 -9.85 72.96
N ALA A 506 -17.36 -10.84 72.90
CA ALA A 506 -18.37 -11.06 73.94
C ALA A 506 -17.73 -11.40 75.29
N THR A 507 -16.71 -12.27 75.30
CA THR A 507 -15.94 -12.63 76.49
C THR A 507 -15.24 -11.42 77.10
N ILE A 508 -14.53 -10.63 76.29
CA ILE A 508 -13.83 -9.43 76.73
C ILE A 508 -14.81 -8.41 77.30
N THR A 509 -15.93 -8.18 76.61
CA THR A 509 -16.97 -7.24 77.06
C THR A 509 -17.59 -7.69 78.39
N ALA A 510 -17.90 -8.99 78.54
CA ALA A 510 -18.44 -9.54 79.77
C ALA A 510 -17.45 -9.42 80.95
N ASN A 511 -16.17 -9.67 80.71
CA ASN A 511 -15.12 -9.52 81.71
C ASN A 511 -14.94 -8.04 82.10
N ALA A 512 -14.95 -7.13 81.13
CA ALA A 512 -14.89 -5.69 81.38
C ALA A 512 -16.07 -5.21 82.25
N MET A 513 -17.30 -5.66 81.96
CA MET A 513 -18.47 -5.34 82.79
C MET A 513 -18.35 -5.87 84.22
N LYS A 514 -17.82 -7.09 84.41
CA LYS A 514 -17.60 -7.65 85.75
C LYS A 514 -16.56 -6.86 86.54
N VAL A 515 -15.46 -6.49 85.89
CA VAL A 515 -14.40 -5.66 86.52
C VAL A 515 -14.95 -4.29 86.88
N TRP A 516 -15.72 -3.67 85.98
CA TRP A 516 -16.37 -2.38 86.24
C TRP A 516 -17.41 -2.43 87.36
N ALA A 517 -18.17 -3.51 87.48
CA ALA A 517 -19.16 -3.68 88.55
C ALA A 517 -18.54 -4.07 89.91
N ALA A 518 -17.29 -4.57 89.91
CA ALA A 518 -16.56 -4.97 91.11
C ALA A 518 -15.64 -3.86 91.66
N GLY A 519 -15.37 -2.82 90.87
CA GLY A 519 -14.72 -1.58 91.29
C GLY A 519 -15.74 -0.50 91.59
#